data_AF-A0A099Z5R4-F1
#
_entry.id   AF-A0A099Z5R4-F1
#
_cell.length_a   1.000
_cell.length_b   1.000
_cell.length_c   1.000
_cell.angle_alpha   90.00
_cell.angle_beta   90.00
_cell.angle_gamma   90.00
#
_symmetry.space_group_name_H-M   'P 1'
#
loop_
_entity.id
_entity.type
_entity.pdbx_description
1 polymer ?
#
loop_
_entity_poly.entity_id
_entity_poly.type
_entity_poly.pdbx_seq_one_letter_code
_entity_poly.pdbx_strand_id
1 'polypeptide(L)'
;QELTTVRVQDPRVQNEGSWNSYVDYKIFLHTNSKAFTAKTSCVRRRYREFVWLRKQLQRNAGLVPVPELPGKSAFFVGSTDEFIEKRRQGLQQFLEKVLQNVVLLSDSRLHLFLQSQLSVPEMEACVQGRG
;
A
#
# COMPACT_ATOMS: atom_id res chain seq x y z
N GLN A 1 -5.74 24.03 5.90
CA GLN A 1 -4.57 23.15 5.75
C GLN A 1 -5.05 21.82 5.19
N GLU A 2 -4.42 21.30 4.13
CA GLU A 2 -4.73 19.95 3.66
C GLU A 2 -4.18 18.92 4.66
N LEU A 3 -5.02 17.97 5.07
CA LEU A 3 -4.70 16.91 6.00
C LEU A 3 -5.01 15.59 5.32
N THR A 4 -4.02 14.71 5.28
CA THR A 4 -4.15 13.33 4.81
C THR A 4 -3.58 12.41 5.86
N THR A 5 -4.43 11.57 6.45
CA THR A 5 -4.06 10.58 7.46
C THR A 5 -4.22 9.20 6.86
N VAL A 6 -3.16 8.39 6.90
CA VAL A 6 -3.17 6.98 6.51
C VAL A 6 -2.81 6.11 7.71
N ARG A 7 -3.51 4.99 7.87
CA ARG A 7 -3.25 4.00 8.92
C ARG A 7 -3.23 2.60 8.30
N VAL A 8 -2.23 1.80 8.66
CA VAL A 8 -2.16 0.38 8.30
C VAL A 8 -2.41 -0.43 9.56
N GLN A 9 -3.43 -1.26 9.61
CA GLN A 9 -3.96 -1.87 10.84
C GLN A 9 -4.48 -3.28 10.58
N ASP A 10 -4.89 -3.96 11.65
CA ASP A 10 -5.73 -5.16 11.60
C ASP A 10 -5.18 -6.22 10.62
N PRO A 11 -3.96 -6.73 10.88
CA PRO A 11 -3.40 -7.82 10.09
C PRO A 11 -4.30 -9.05 10.19
N ARG A 12 -4.61 -9.70 9.07
CA ARG A 12 -5.43 -10.92 9.06
C ARG A 12 -4.85 -11.97 8.14
N VAL A 13 -4.93 -13.22 8.56
CA VAL A 13 -4.66 -14.37 7.72
C VAL A 13 -5.87 -14.57 6.79
N GLN A 14 -5.61 -14.69 5.51
CA GLN A 14 -6.56 -15.01 4.45
C GLN A 14 -6.28 -16.43 3.96
N ASN A 15 -7.33 -17.19 3.63
CA ASN A 15 -7.23 -18.59 3.21
C ASN A 15 -6.45 -19.46 4.21
N GLU A 16 -6.73 -19.29 5.50
CA GLU A 16 -6.08 -20.08 6.56
C GLU A 16 -6.25 -21.59 6.31
N GLY A 17 -5.16 -22.35 6.48
CA GLY A 17 -5.13 -23.79 6.19
C GLY A 17 -5.00 -24.17 4.72
N SER A 18 -5.01 -23.22 3.78
CA SER A 18 -4.83 -23.47 2.34
C SER A 18 -3.40 -23.18 1.87
N TRP A 19 -2.99 -23.83 0.77
CA TRP A 19 -1.70 -23.61 0.10
C TRP A 19 -1.49 -22.15 -0.37
N ASN A 20 -2.60 -21.41 -0.54
CA ASN A 20 -2.61 -20.01 -0.94
C ASN A 20 -2.87 -19.05 0.24
N SER A 21 -2.56 -19.46 1.48
CA SER A 21 -2.65 -18.62 2.68
C SER A 21 -1.74 -17.38 2.61
N TYR A 22 -2.20 -16.25 3.12
CA TYR A 22 -1.38 -15.03 3.24
C TYR A 22 -1.90 -14.06 4.30
N VAL A 23 -1.03 -13.16 4.77
CA VAL A 23 -1.44 -12.03 5.62
C VAL A 23 -1.70 -10.79 4.76
N ASP A 24 -2.84 -10.15 4.99
CA ASP A 24 -3.16 -8.81 4.49
C ASP A 24 -3.34 -7.81 5.63
N TYR A 25 -3.35 -6.53 5.27
CA TYR A 25 -3.45 -5.41 6.20
C TYR A 25 -4.57 -4.49 5.75
N LYS A 26 -5.36 -4.01 6.70
CA LYS A 26 -6.33 -2.94 6.46
C LYS A 26 -5.61 -1.62 6.29
N ILE A 27 -5.89 -0.90 5.22
CA ILE A 27 -5.44 0.46 5.00
C ILE A 27 -6.65 1.38 5.14
N PHE A 28 -6.59 2.29 6.10
CA PHE A 28 -7.57 3.35 6.26
C PHE A 28 -6.95 4.68 5.83
N LEU A 29 -7.66 5.40 4.97
CA LEU A 29 -7.30 6.74 4.53
C LEU A 29 -8.42 7.70 4.93
N HIS A 30 -8.07 8.83 5.54
CA HIS A 30 -8.96 9.96 5.77
C HIS A 30 -8.26 11.25 5.33
N THR A 31 -8.89 12.02 4.45
CA THR A 31 -8.28 13.21 3.86
C THR A 31 -9.31 14.27 3.51
N ASN A 32 -8.89 15.54 3.55
CA ASN A 32 -9.64 16.65 2.95
C ASN A 32 -9.05 17.10 1.59
N SER A 33 -7.92 16.55 1.16
CA SER A 33 -7.23 16.93 -0.08
C SER A 33 -8.08 16.65 -1.32
N LYS A 34 -7.89 17.46 -2.37
CA LYS A 34 -8.52 17.25 -3.69
C LYS A 34 -7.76 16.23 -4.55
N ALA A 35 -6.57 15.80 -4.11
CA ALA A 35 -5.81 14.76 -4.79
C ALA A 35 -6.53 13.40 -4.81
N PHE A 36 -7.47 13.17 -3.87
CA PHE A 36 -8.21 11.93 -3.73
C PHE A 36 -9.66 12.08 -4.13
N THR A 37 -10.22 11.03 -4.73
CA THR A 37 -11.62 10.97 -5.13
C THR A 37 -12.55 10.84 -3.94
N ALA A 38 -12.24 9.93 -3.01
CA ALA A 38 -13.00 9.75 -1.77
C ALA A 38 -12.27 10.40 -0.57
N LYS A 39 -13.03 11.05 0.32
CA LYS A 39 -12.49 11.65 1.57
C LYS A 39 -12.13 10.59 2.62
N THR A 40 -12.76 9.42 2.54
CA THR A 40 -12.42 8.24 3.32
C THR A 40 -12.36 7.02 2.44
N SER A 41 -11.47 6.08 2.75
CA SER A 41 -11.45 4.76 2.12
C SER A 41 -10.86 3.72 3.07
N CYS A 42 -11.30 2.47 2.90
CA CYS A 42 -10.86 1.33 3.69
C CYS A 42 -10.68 0.15 2.74
N VAL A 43 -9.44 -0.26 2.52
CA VAL A 43 -9.08 -1.35 1.60
C VAL A 43 -8.22 -2.38 2.33
N ARG A 44 -8.06 -3.57 1.75
CA ARG A 44 -7.13 -4.58 2.28
C ARG A 44 -6.08 -4.92 1.25
N ARG A 45 -4.81 -4.89 1.65
CA ARG A 45 -3.67 -5.15 0.77
C ARG A 45 -2.67 -6.05 1.48
N ARG A 46 -2.12 -7.03 0.75
CA ARG A 46 -1.02 -7.88 1.23
C ARG A 46 0.33 -7.33 0.80
N TYR A 47 1.39 -7.75 1.48
CA TYR A 47 2.75 -7.24 1.27
C TYR A 47 3.23 -7.29 -0.19
N ARG A 48 2.90 -8.34 -0.97
CA ARG A 48 3.31 -8.44 -2.39
C ARG A 48 2.72 -7.33 -3.26
N GLU A 49 1.54 -6.81 -2.91
CA GLU A 49 0.91 -5.71 -3.64
C GLU A 49 1.62 -4.38 -3.33
N PHE A 50 2.11 -4.20 -2.10
CA PHE A 50 2.99 -3.06 -1.78
C PHE A 50 4.31 -3.11 -2.56
N VAL A 51 4.90 -4.31 -2.71
CA VAL A 51 6.11 -4.49 -3.55
C VAL A 51 5.82 -4.10 -5.00
N TRP A 52 4.67 -4.49 -5.54
CA TRP A 52 4.22 -4.04 -6.85
C TRP A 52 4.08 -2.52 -6.90
N LEU A 53 3.35 -1.91 -5.95
CA LEU A 53 3.13 -0.46 -5.91
C LEU A 53 4.46 0.30 -5.90
N ARG A 54 5.40 -0.07 -5.01
CA ARG A 54 6.72 0.56 -4.96
C ARG A 54 7.43 0.50 -6.30
N LYS A 55 7.42 -0.66 -6.96
CA LYS A 55 8.03 -0.82 -8.30
C LYS A 55 7.39 0.10 -9.32
N GLN A 56 6.06 0.28 -9.30
CA GLN A 56 5.39 1.19 -10.24
C GLN A 56 5.73 2.65 -9.93
N LEU A 57 5.72 3.05 -8.66
CA LEU A 57 6.13 4.39 -8.25
C LEU A 57 7.56 4.69 -8.71
N GLN A 58 8.49 3.74 -8.58
CA GLN A 58 9.88 3.92 -9.03
C GLN A 58 9.99 4.19 -10.54
N ARG A 59 9.10 3.64 -11.36
CA ARG A 59 9.11 3.87 -12.82
C ARG A 59 8.68 5.29 -13.19
N ASN A 60 7.83 5.91 -12.38
CA ASN A 60 7.22 7.21 -12.68
C ASN A 60 7.79 8.36 -11.83
N ALA A 61 8.61 8.04 -10.83
CA ALA A 61 9.18 9.02 -9.89
C ALA A 61 10.31 9.88 -10.49
N GLY A 62 10.83 9.53 -11.67
CA GLY A 62 12.01 10.21 -12.24
C GLY A 62 13.22 10.06 -11.32
N LEU A 63 13.73 11.19 -10.80
CA LEU A 63 14.84 11.22 -9.82
C LEU A 63 14.38 11.23 -8.36
N VAL A 64 13.06 11.25 -8.11
CA VAL A 64 12.52 11.26 -6.75
C VAL A 64 12.74 9.88 -6.08
N PRO A 65 13.39 9.82 -4.92
CA PRO A 65 13.59 8.54 -4.22
C PRO A 65 12.25 8.02 -3.68
N VAL A 66 11.93 6.77 -4.01
CA VAL A 66 10.74 6.09 -3.46
C VAL A 66 11.09 5.45 -2.12
N PRO A 67 10.31 5.69 -1.05
CA PRO A 67 10.58 5.11 0.27
C PRO A 67 10.75 3.58 0.24
N GLU A 68 11.61 3.07 1.11
CA GLU A 68 11.82 1.63 1.26
C GLU A 68 10.63 0.94 1.93
N LEU A 69 10.40 -0.31 1.55
CA LEU A 69 9.45 -1.18 2.24
C LEU A 69 10.14 -1.88 3.43
N PRO A 70 9.38 -2.30 4.46
CA PRO A 70 9.94 -3.17 5.50
C PRO A 70 10.47 -4.47 4.87
N GLY A 71 11.53 -5.02 5.46
CA GLY A 71 12.25 -6.18 4.94
C GLY A 71 11.39 -7.44 4.72
N LYS A 72 11.89 -8.33 3.86
CA LYS A 72 11.27 -9.65 3.61
C LYS A 72 11.51 -10.58 4.81
N SER A 73 10.60 -11.53 5.01
CA SER A 73 10.55 -12.45 6.16
C SER A 73 11.83 -13.26 6.39
N ALA A 74 12.62 -13.51 5.35
CA ALA A 74 13.75 -14.42 5.39
C ALA A 74 14.90 -13.97 6.33
N PHE A 75 14.87 -12.72 6.80
CA PHE A 75 15.92 -12.14 7.65
C PHE A 75 15.42 -11.70 9.03
N PHE A 76 14.19 -12.07 9.42
CA PHE A 76 13.66 -11.69 10.72
C PHE A 76 14.04 -12.72 11.79
N VAL A 77 14.70 -12.24 12.86
CA VAL A 77 14.97 -12.99 14.08
C VAL A 77 13.96 -12.49 15.12
N GLY A 78 12.96 -13.31 15.45
CA GLY A 78 11.89 -12.97 16.39
C GLY A 78 10.62 -13.78 16.14
N SER A 79 9.54 -13.44 16.84
CA SER A 79 8.25 -14.14 16.69
C SER A 79 7.47 -13.73 15.43
N THR A 80 6.54 -14.57 14.98
CA THR A 80 5.64 -14.25 13.86
C THR A 80 4.84 -12.96 14.11
N ASP A 81 4.39 -12.74 15.36
CA ASP A 81 3.60 -11.57 15.72
C ASP A 81 4.43 -10.28 15.68
N GLU A 82 5.66 -10.33 16.21
CA GLU A 82 6.60 -9.21 16.11
C GLU A 82 6.92 -8.89 14.65
N PHE A 83 7.07 -9.91 13.82
CA PHE A 83 7.29 -9.74 12.39
C PHE A 83 6.10 -9.04 11.71
N ILE A 84 4.89 -9.50 11.99
CA ILE A 84 3.66 -8.94 11.42
C ILE A 84 3.50 -7.48 11.86
N GLU A 85 3.76 -7.15 13.13
CA GLU A 85 3.63 -5.79 13.66
C GLU A 85 4.71 -4.86 13.10
N LYS A 86 5.98 -5.29 13.07
CA LYS A 86 7.08 -4.51 12.47
C LYS A 86 6.81 -4.25 10.98
N ARG A 87 6.28 -5.24 10.27
CA ARG A 87 5.86 -5.06 8.88
C ARG A 87 4.70 -4.07 8.77
N ARG A 88 3.66 -4.18 9.59
CA ARG A 88 2.53 -3.23 9.60
C ARG A 88 3.01 -1.80 9.80
N GLN A 89 3.89 -1.56 10.78
CA GLN A 89 4.50 -0.25 11.04
C GLN A 89 5.27 0.27 9.82
N GLY A 90 6.14 -0.56 9.23
CA GLY A 90 6.91 -0.17 8.05
C GLY A 90 6.04 0.11 6.82
N LEU A 91 4.94 -0.63 6.63
CA LEU A 91 3.97 -0.37 5.57
C LEU A 91 3.24 0.98 5.78
N GLN A 92 2.91 1.32 7.03
CA GLN A 92 2.32 2.63 7.35
C GLN A 92 3.32 3.76 7.06
N GLN A 93 4.56 3.64 7.54
CA GLN A 93 5.61 4.63 7.32
C GLN A 93 5.92 4.82 5.82
N PHE A 94 5.90 3.73 5.05
CA PHE A 94 6.02 3.79 3.60
C PHE A 94 4.92 4.66 2.98
N LEU A 95 3.64 4.42 3.33
CA LEU A 95 2.52 5.21 2.80
C LEU A 95 2.57 6.66 3.29
N GLU A 96 2.85 6.91 4.57
CA GLU A 96 2.99 8.27 5.11
C GLU A 96 4.00 9.09 4.32
N LYS A 97 5.18 8.52 4.00
CA LYS A 97 6.21 9.17 3.19
C LYS A 97 5.82 9.33 1.72
N VAL A 98 5.18 8.33 1.13
CA VAL A 98 4.69 8.39 -0.26
C VAL A 98 3.67 9.53 -0.42
N LEU A 99 2.73 9.65 0.53
CA LEU A 99 1.66 10.64 0.49
C LEU A 99 2.13 12.08 0.73
N GLN A 100 3.32 12.28 1.30
CA GLN A 100 3.95 13.58 1.46
C GLN A 100 4.68 14.07 0.21
N ASN A 101 4.90 13.21 -0.79
CA ASN A 101 5.61 13.56 -2.01
C ASN A 101 4.64 13.76 -3.18
N VAL A 102 4.57 14.98 -3.72
CA VAL A 102 3.62 15.35 -4.79
C VAL A 102 3.80 14.55 -6.10
N VAL A 103 5.03 14.14 -6.43
CA VAL A 103 5.32 13.35 -7.63
C VAL A 103 4.83 11.91 -7.46
N LEU A 104 4.96 11.34 -6.26
CA LEU A 104 4.43 10.00 -6.00
C LEU A 104 2.90 10.03 -5.83
N LEU A 105 2.38 11.11 -5.23
CA LEU A 105 0.95 11.33 -5.02
C LEU A 105 0.18 11.49 -6.34
N SER A 106 0.80 11.95 -7.42
CA SER A 106 0.13 12.10 -8.71
C SER A 106 -0.04 10.78 -9.48
N ASP A 107 0.53 9.67 -9.01
CA ASP A 107 0.43 8.38 -9.68
C ASP A 107 -0.97 7.75 -9.48
N SER A 108 -1.71 7.55 -10.57
CA SER A 108 -3.07 6.96 -10.53
C SER A 108 -3.12 5.56 -9.91
N ARG A 109 -2.05 4.76 -10.00
CA ARG A 109 -1.98 3.43 -9.37
C ARG A 109 -1.97 3.51 -7.85
N LEU A 110 -1.40 4.58 -7.27
CA LEU A 110 -1.46 4.81 -5.84
C LEU A 110 -2.91 5.04 -5.39
N HIS A 111 -3.67 5.83 -6.15
CA HIS A 111 -5.08 6.09 -5.85
C HIS A 111 -5.92 4.83 -5.98
N LEU A 112 -5.75 4.06 -7.06
CA LEU A 112 -6.44 2.78 -7.21
C LEU A 112 -6.07 1.82 -6.06
N PHE A 113 -4.80 1.77 -5.66
CA PHE A 113 -4.33 0.92 -4.57
C PHE A 113 -4.97 1.28 -3.22
N LEU A 114 -5.13 2.58 -2.94
CA LEU A 114 -5.66 3.09 -1.67
C LEU A 114 -7.19 3.17 -1.62
N GLN A 115 -7.86 3.38 -2.76
CA GLN A 115 -9.29 3.73 -2.81
C GLN A 115 -10.16 2.71 -3.55
N SER A 116 -9.59 1.62 -4.07
CA SER A 116 -10.33 0.54 -4.72
C SER A 116 -9.93 -0.84 -4.20
N GLN A 117 -10.78 -1.84 -4.44
CA GLN A 117 -10.50 -3.25 -4.15
C GLN A 117 -9.98 -4.01 -5.38
N LEU A 118 -9.63 -3.31 -6.46
CA LEU A 118 -9.08 -3.91 -7.67
C LEU A 118 -7.80 -4.67 -7.35
N SER A 119 -7.67 -5.87 -7.90
CA SER A 119 -6.44 -6.64 -7.90
C SER A 119 -5.35 -5.94 -8.73
N VAL A 120 -4.10 -6.36 -8.57
CA VAL A 120 -2.97 -5.80 -9.33
C VAL A 120 -3.19 -5.84 -10.85
N PRO A 121 -3.60 -6.97 -11.47
CA PRO A 121 -3.89 -7.01 -12.91
C PRO A 121 -5.00 -6.04 -13.33
N GLU A 122 -6.06 -5.91 -12.54
CA GLU A 122 -7.17 -5.00 -12.84
C GLU A 122 -6.74 -3.53 -12.75
N MET A 123 -5.91 -3.18 -11.76
CA MET A 123 -5.32 -1.83 -11.67
C MET A 123 -4.44 -1.52 -12.89
N GLU A 124 -3.64 -2.48 -13.36
CA GLU A 124 -2.83 -2.30 -14.57
C GLU A 124 -3.70 -2.11 -15.82
N ALA A 125 -4.78 -2.89 -15.96
CA ALA A 125 -5.73 -2.77 -17.06
C ALA A 125 -6.43 -1.40 -17.07
N CYS A 126 -6.90 -0.91 -15.91
CA CYS A 126 -7.51 0.40 -15.77
C CYS A 126 -6.59 1.52 -16.28
N VAL A 127 -5.31 1.48 -15.91
CA VAL A 127 -4.35 2.54 -16.26
C VAL A 127 -3.96 2.50 -17.75
N GLN A 128 -4.13 1.37 -18.42
CA GLN A 128 -3.93 1.21 -19.87
C GLN A 128 -5.18 1.52 -20.70
N GLY A 129 -6.30 1.90 -20.07
CA GLY A 129 -7.57 2.13 -20.77
C GLY A 129 -8.22 0.85 -21.28
N ARG A 130 -7.97 -0.30 -20.62
CA ARG A 130 -8.51 -1.62 -20.96
C ARG A 130 -9.53 -2.12 -19.92
N GLY A 131 -10.12 -1.20 -19.17
CA GLY A 131 -11.12 -1.46 -18.13
C GLY A 131 -12.54 -1.47 -18.67
#